data_AF-A0A3D2Z6J0-F1
#
_entry.id   AF-A0A3D2Z6J0-F1
#
_cell.length_a   1.000
_cell.length_b   1.000
_cell.length_c   1.000
_cell.angle_alpha   90.00
_cell.angle_beta   90.00
_cell.angle_gamma   90.00
#
_symmetry.space_group_name_H-M   'P 1'
#
loop_
_entity.id
_entity.type
_entity.pdbx_description
1 polymer ?
#
loop_
_entity_poly.entity_id
_entity_poly.type
_entity_poly.pdbx_seq_one_letter_code
_entity_poly.pdbx_strand_id
1 'polypeptide(L)' 'VFRRVLVNHYMNAWSRLPWQIKEGESASRGDYRDIVMISGQDPYAWMGLEERAGVSLRKCKAIDEARTRVQA' A
#
# COMPACT_ATOMS: atom_id res chain seq x y z
N VAL A 1 4.44 -20.34 13.45
CA VAL A 1 4.65 -19.74 12.12
C VAL A 1 3.28 -19.47 11.49
N PHE A 2 3.05 -18.30 10.88
CA PHE A 2 1.78 -17.99 10.20
C PHE A 2 1.79 -18.44 8.74
N ARG A 3 0.67 -18.95 8.22
CA ARG A 3 0.42 -19.04 6.77
C ARG A 3 0.36 -17.60 6.22
N ARG A 4 1.05 -17.35 5.11
CA ARG A 4 1.14 -16.03 4.48
C ARG A 4 0.34 -16.00 3.18
N VAL A 5 -0.23 -14.85 2.87
CA VAL A 5 -0.88 -14.53 1.59
C VAL A 5 -0.46 -13.11 1.22
N LEU A 6 -0.20 -12.89 -0.07
CA LEU A 6 -0.03 -11.55 -0.63
C LEU A 6 -1.40 -11.02 -1.06
N VAL A 7 -1.78 -9.83 -0.58
CA VAL A 7 -3.04 -9.17 -0.93
C VAL A 7 -2.70 -7.92 -1.73
N ASN A 8 -3.25 -7.83 -2.94
CA ASN A 8 -3.18 -6.63 -3.77
C ASN A 8 -4.58 -6.06 -3.92
N HIS A 9 -4.71 -4.74 -3.87
CA HIS A 9 -5.97 -4.04 -4.13
C HIS A 9 -5.94 -3.54 -5.57
N TYR A 10 -6.94 -3.92 -6.36
CA TYR A 10 -7.10 -3.49 -7.75
C TYR A 10 -8.37 -2.67 -7.87
N MET A 11 -8.33 -1.64 -8.71
CA MET A 11 -9.51 -0.87 -9.05
C MET A 11 -9.35 -0.11 -10.36
N ASN A 12 -10.43 0.55 -10.76
CA ASN A 12 -10.45 1.43 -11.91
C ASN A 12 -9.63 2.70 -11.65
N ALA A 13 -8.79 3.13 -12.61
CA ALA A 13 -8.01 4.36 -12.56
C ALA A 13 -8.85 5.67 -12.56
N TRP A 14 -10.15 5.59 -12.90
CA TRP A 14 -11.10 6.70 -12.75
C TRP A 14 -11.55 6.92 -11.30
N SER A 15 -11.32 5.95 -10.40
CA SER A 15 -11.65 6.08 -8.99
C SER A 15 -10.49 6.73 -8.25
N ARG A 16 -10.78 7.81 -7.51
CA ARG A 16 -9.81 8.44 -6.62
C ARG A 16 -9.66 7.63 -5.34
N LEU A 17 -8.47 7.67 -4.77
CA LEU A 17 -8.07 6.82 -3.66
C LEU A 17 -8.07 7.58 -2.33
N PRO A 18 -9.12 7.51 -1.50
CA PRO A 18 -9.20 8.26 -0.24
C PRO A 18 -8.42 7.56 0.90
N TRP A 19 -7.20 7.09 0.62
CA TRP A 19 -6.32 6.48 1.62
C TRP A 19 -5.34 7.52 2.17
N GLN A 20 -4.94 7.36 3.44
CA GLN A 20 -3.93 8.21 4.08
C GLN A 20 -4.20 9.71 3.87
N ILE A 21 -5.48 10.10 3.96
CA ILE A 21 -5.94 11.47 3.74
C ILE A 21 -5.20 12.38 4.71
N LYS A 22 -4.70 13.51 4.19
CA LYS A 22 -3.97 14.48 5.02
C LYS A 22 -4.92 15.15 6.01
N GLU A 23 -4.37 15.58 7.14
CA GLU A 23 -5.14 16.34 8.12
C GLU A 23 -5.77 17.58 7.46
N GLY A 24 -7.08 17.78 7.64
CA GLY A 24 -7.86 18.84 7.00
C GLY A 24 -8.34 18.57 5.56
N GLU A 25 -8.02 17.43 4.96
CA GLU A 25 -8.54 17.02 3.64
C GLU A 25 -9.79 16.14 3.78
N SER A 26 -10.76 16.30 2.87
CA SER A 26 -11.96 15.46 2.86
C SER A 26 -11.74 14.17 2.07
N ALA A 27 -12.40 13.08 2.47
CA ALA A 27 -12.36 11.82 1.72
C ALA A 27 -12.82 11.94 0.26
N SER A 28 -13.71 12.88 -0.04
CA SER A 28 -14.12 13.17 -1.42
C SER A 28 -13.02 13.79 -2.29
N ARG A 29 -12.01 14.40 -1.66
CA ARG A 29 -10.92 15.10 -2.34
C ARG A 29 -9.58 14.35 -2.29
N GLY A 30 -9.43 13.41 -1.35
CA GLY A 30 -8.24 12.58 -1.22
C GLY A 30 -7.98 11.72 -2.46
N ASP A 31 -6.73 11.69 -2.88
CA ASP A 31 -6.26 10.79 -3.93
C ASP A 31 -4.83 10.35 -3.66
N TYR A 32 -4.70 9.15 -3.14
CA TYR A 32 -3.45 8.49 -2.83
C TYR A 32 -2.88 7.83 -4.09
N ARG A 33 -2.14 8.59 -4.90
CA ARG A 33 -1.64 8.17 -6.23
C ARG A 33 -0.33 7.37 -6.18
N ASP A 34 -0.15 6.60 -5.12
CA ASP A 34 0.87 5.55 -5.07
C ASP A 34 0.25 4.25 -5.57
N ILE A 35 0.27 4.12 -6.89
CA ILE A 35 -0.37 3.04 -7.64
C ILE A 35 0.55 2.56 -8.75
N VAL A 36 0.35 1.31 -9.16
CA VAL A 36 0.93 0.76 -10.38
C VAL A 36 -0.17 0.60 -11.40
N MET A 37 -0.04 1.29 -12.54
CA MET A 37 -0.94 1.11 -13.68
C MET A 37 -0.65 -0.25 -14.35
N ILE A 38 -1.64 -1.13 -14.37
CA ILE A 38 -1.48 -2.51 -14.89
C ILE A 38 -2.05 -2.63 -16.30
N SER A 39 -3.15 -1.93 -16.58
CA SER A 39 -3.81 -1.95 -17.89
C SER A 39 -4.58 -0.66 -18.12
N GLY A 40 -4.68 -0.25 -19.38
CA GLY A 40 -5.35 0.97 -19.80
C GLY A 40 -4.50 2.22 -19.66
N GLN A 41 -5.16 3.38 -19.74
CA GLN A 41 -4.54 4.70 -19.63
C GLN A 41 -5.05 5.41 -18.38
N ASP A 42 -4.16 6.10 -17.68
CA ASP A 42 -4.48 6.86 -16.47
C ASP A 42 -5.17 8.19 -16.85
N PRO A 43 -6.46 8.40 -16.52
CA PRO A 43 -7.17 9.64 -16.84
C PRO A 43 -6.61 10.86 -16.08
N TYR A 44 -5.80 10.62 -15.06
CA TYR A 44 -5.22 11.63 -14.18
C TYR A 44 -3.69 11.69 -14.29
N ALA A 45 -3.12 11.22 -15.40
CA ALA A 45 -1.65 11.18 -15.61
C ALA A 45 -0.97 12.54 -15.37
N TRP A 46 -1.67 13.64 -15.63
CA TRP A 46 -1.19 15.01 -15.40
C TRP A 46 -0.94 15.37 -13.93
N MET A 47 -1.52 14.63 -12.98
CA MET A 47 -1.25 14.80 -11.54
C MET A 47 0.07 14.13 -11.10
N GLY A 48 0.60 13.21 -11.92
CA GLY A 48 1.72 12.36 -11.56
C GLY A 48 1.34 11.21 -10.62
N LEU A 49 2.34 10.35 -10.36
CA LEU A 49 2.28 9.25 -9.40
C LEU A 49 3.25 9.52 -8.24
N GLU A 50 2.99 8.88 -7.11
CA GLU A 50 3.78 9.00 -5.89
C GLU A 50 4.42 7.65 -5.53
N GLU A 51 5.52 7.66 -4.77
CA GLU A 51 6.13 6.45 -4.20
C GLU A 51 6.28 6.67 -2.69
N ARG A 52 5.39 6.09 -1.90
CA ARG A 52 5.22 6.35 -0.45
C ARG A 52 5.05 5.08 0.38
N ALA A 53 4.39 4.06 -0.15
CA ALA A 53 4.04 2.82 0.52
C ALA A 53 4.98 1.69 0.09
N GLY A 54 5.32 0.83 1.05
CA GLY A 54 6.04 -0.41 0.82
C GLY A 54 5.22 -1.63 1.18
N VAL A 55 5.72 -2.82 0.82
CA VAL A 55 5.09 -4.08 1.21
C VAL A 55 5.12 -4.20 2.73
N SER A 56 3.93 -4.28 3.32
CA SER A 56 3.80 -4.54 4.76
C SER A 56 3.73 -6.05 5.02
N LEU A 57 4.44 -6.49 6.06
CA LEU A 57 4.40 -7.87 6.53
C LEU A 57 4.03 -7.89 8.00
N ARG A 58 2.97 -8.63 8.35
CA ARG A 58 2.68 -8.93 9.76
C ARG A 58 3.80 -9.79 10.33
N LYS A 59 4.56 -9.23 11.28
CA LYS A 59 5.63 -9.94 11.98
C LYS A 59 5.06 -11.03 12.90
N CYS A 60 5.81 -12.13 13.05
CA CYS A 60 5.45 -13.24 13.92
C CYS A 60 6.43 -13.26 15.09
N LYS A 61 5.98 -12.82 16.26
CA LYS A 61 6.81 -12.66 17.47
C LYS A 61 7.65 -13.91 17.78
N ALA A 62 7.05 -15.10 17.69
CA ALA A 62 7.76 -16.36 17.93
C ALA A 62 8.89 -16.64 16.93
N ILE A 63 8.76 -16.21 15.66
CA ILE A 63 9.84 -16.33 14.67
C ILE A 63 10.94 -15.32 14.96
N ASP A 64 10.56 -14.09 15.32
CA ASP A 64 11.53 -13.04 15.63
C ASP A 64 12.37 -13.42 16.86
N GLU A 65 11.73 -13.92 17.92
CA GLU A 65 12.42 -14.43 19.12
C GLU A 65 13.32 -15.64 18.82
N ALA A 66 12.87 -16.56 17.97
CA ALA A 66 13.70 -17.70 17.55
C ALA A 66 14.93 -17.27 16.76
N ARG A 67 14.81 -16.27 15.88
CA ARG A 67 15.93 -15.72 15.11
C ARG A 67 16.97 -15.06 16.01
N THR A 68 16.54 -14.27 16.98
CA THR A 68 17.44 -13.61 17.94
C THR A 68 18.25 -14.62 18.76
N ARG A 69 17.64 -15.75 19.14
CA ARG A 69 18.32 -16.81 19.93
C ARG A 69 19.36 -17.60 19.14
N VAL A 70 19.26 -17.67 17.82
CA VAL A 70 20.24 -18.37 16.95
C VAL A 70 21.47 -17.49 16.64
N GLN A 71 21.35 -16.17 16.81
CA GLN A 71 22.41 -15.20 16.53
C GLN A 71 23.26 -14.83 17.76
N ALA A 72 22.93 -15.38 18.93
CA ALA A 72 23.66 -15.21 20.20
C ALA A 72 24.43 -16.49 20.53
#